data_AF-A0A8T4TAG4-F1
#
_entry.id   AF-A0A8T4TAG4-F1
#
_cell.length_a   1.000
_cell.length_b   1.000
_cell.length_c   1.000
_cell.angle_alpha   90.00
_cell.angle_beta   90.00
_cell.angle_gamma   90.00
#
_symmetry.space_group_name_H-M   'P 1'
#
loop_
_entity.id
_entity.type
_entity.pdbx_description
1 polymer ?
#
loop_
_entity_poly.entity_id
_entity_poly.type
_entity_poly.pdbx_seq_one_letter_code
_entity_poly.pdbx_strand_id
1 'polypeptide(L)'
;MKDKKVKLLPLLWVGKKGSYNPYTMADIDIDIVMQDNFIKVKYCGLGCVLISRKALEKVKFRYDPNYTTFDDLHFCQDARDSDFEIYADTSVKCKHLILNRPWSWDEIKK
;
A
#
# COMPACT_ATOMS: atom_id res chain seq x y z
N MET A 1 -10.18 -29.93 7.78
CA MET A 1 -9.88 -28.76 6.94
C MET A 1 -8.37 -28.69 6.79
N LYS A 2 -7.83 -28.96 5.60
CA LYS A 2 -6.37 -28.96 5.38
C LYS A 2 -5.81 -27.57 5.67
N ASP A 3 -4.69 -27.51 6.39
CA ASP A 3 -3.91 -26.32 6.72
C ASP A 3 -3.63 -25.48 5.46
N LYS A 4 -4.53 -24.54 5.15
CA LYS A 4 -4.26 -23.52 4.14
C LYS A 4 -3.21 -22.60 4.74
N LYS A 5 -1.96 -22.71 4.30
CA LYS A 5 -0.90 -21.74 4.62
C LYS A 5 -1.44 -20.34 4.38
N VAL A 6 -1.57 -19.55 5.44
CA VAL A 6 -1.99 -18.15 5.35
C VAL A 6 -0.89 -17.39 4.64
N LYS A 7 -1.18 -16.85 3.46
CA LYS A 7 -0.27 -15.96 2.75
C LYS A 7 -0.52 -14.53 3.24
N LEU A 8 0.47 -13.95 3.91
CA LEU A 8 0.44 -12.54 4.31
C LEU A 8 0.91 -11.68 3.14
N LEU A 9 0.16 -10.62 2.86
CA LEU A 9 0.50 -9.59 1.89
C LEU A 9 0.46 -8.25 2.63
N PRO A 10 1.61 -7.59 2.83
CA PRO A 10 1.64 -6.37 3.63
C PRO A 10 0.98 -5.17 2.94
N LEU A 11 0.81 -5.20 1.61
CA LEU A 11 0.26 -4.09 0.80
C LEU A 11 0.97 -2.75 1.06
N LEU A 12 2.30 -2.84 1.19
CA LEU A 12 3.21 -1.72 1.35
C LEU A 12 4.28 -1.79 0.26
N TRP A 13 4.51 -0.69 -0.42
CA TRP A 13 5.44 -0.63 -1.55
C TRP A 13 6.57 0.34 -1.30
N VAL A 14 7.80 -0.09 -1.59
CA VAL A 14 9.02 0.70 -1.51
C VAL A 14 9.61 0.92 -2.91
N GLY A 15 10.60 1.81 -3.03
CA GLY A 15 11.33 1.97 -4.29
C GLY A 15 12.09 0.70 -4.66
N LYS A 16 11.98 0.25 -5.91
CA LYS A 16 12.77 -0.91 -6.37
C LYS A 16 14.25 -0.56 -6.40
N LYS A 17 15.05 -1.27 -5.61
CA LYS A 17 16.52 -1.10 -5.58
C LYS A 17 17.10 -1.31 -6.98
N GLY A 18 17.96 -0.38 -7.41
CA GLY A 18 18.59 -0.40 -8.74
C GLY A 18 17.71 0.12 -9.88
N SER A 19 16.48 0.59 -9.62
CA SER A 19 15.70 1.32 -10.63
C SER A 19 16.00 2.82 -10.60
N TYR A 20 16.27 3.40 -11.77
CA TYR A 20 16.34 4.85 -11.96
C TYR A 20 14.95 5.50 -12.07
N ASN A 21 13.91 4.71 -12.35
CA ASN A 21 12.54 5.22 -12.47
C ASN A 21 11.90 5.32 -11.07
N PRO A 22 11.52 6.53 -10.61
CA PRO A 22 10.97 6.75 -9.27
C PRO A 22 9.56 6.16 -9.07
N TYR A 23 8.92 5.70 -10.14
CA TYR A 23 7.64 5.00 -10.12
C TYR A 23 7.80 3.47 -10.11
N THR A 24 9.01 2.94 -10.29
CA THR A 24 9.23 1.50 -10.11
C THR A 24 9.23 1.14 -8.63
N MET A 25 8.42 0.15 -8.30
CA MET A 25 8.18 -0.29 -6.93
C MET A 25 8.53 -1.76 -6.73
N ALA A 26 8.71 -2.13 -5.47
CA ALA A 26 8.72 -3.50 -5.00
C ALA A 26 7.86 -3.61 -3.74
N ASP A 27 7.24 -4.76 -3.52
CA ASP A 27 6.66 -5.08 -2.22
C ASP A 27 7.76 -5.05 -1.15
N ILE A 28 7.42 -4.55 0.04
CA ILE A 28 8.32 -4.67 1.19
C ILE A 28 8.42 -6.15 1.62
N ASP A 29 9.60 -6.55 2.07
CA ASP A 29 9.80 -7.89 2.64
C ASP A 29 8.92 -8.06 3.90
N ILE A 30 8.24 -9.20 3.99
CA ILE A 30 7.38 -9.51 5.13
C ILE A 30 8.18 -9.58 6.43
N ASP A 31 9.44 -10.04 6.39
CA ASP A 31 10.27 -10.15 7.60
C ASP A 31 10.59 -8.78 8.19
N ILE A 32 10.66 -7.75 7.34
CA ILE A 32 10.83 -6.36 7.76
C ILE A 32 9.55 -5.83 8.41
N VAL A 33 8.38 -6.17 7.87
CA VAL A 33 7.07 -5.75 8.40
C VAL A 33 6.74 -6.45 9.71
N MET A 34 7.19 -7.70 9.86
CA MET A 34 6.97 -8.47 11.09
C MET A 34 7.81 -7.95 12.27
N GLN A 35 8.84 -7.15 11.99
CA GLN A 35 9.59 -6.41 12.99
C GLN A 35 8.97 -5.03 13.22
N ASP A 36 9.07 -4.51 14.43
CA ASP A 36 8.53 -3.19 14.79
C ASP A 36 9.49 -2.10 14.31
N ASN A 37 9.15 -1.48 13.19
CA ASN A 37 9.97 -0.52 12.46
C ASN A 37 9.14 0.71 12.08
N PHE A 38 9.83 1.81 11.80
CA PHE A 38 9.26 2.99 11.18
C PHE A 38 9.92 3.21 9.82
N ILE A 39 9.19 2.93 8.74
CA ILE A 39 9.78 2.76 7.41
C ILE A 39 9.17 3.74 6.43
N LYS A 40 10.01 4.46 5.68
CA LYS A 40 9.56 5.27 4.56
C LYS A 40 9.10 4.35 3.41
N VAL A 41 7.86 4.54 2.98
CA VAL A 41 7.25 3.81 1.87
C VAL A 41 6.86 4.77 0.75
N LYS A 42 6.62 4.21 -0.44
CA LYS A 42 6.17 4.96 -1.61
C LYS A 42 4.65 4.96 -1.76
N TYR A 43 4.01 3.84 -1.42
CA TYR A 43 2.56 3.67 -1.49
C TYR A 43 2.11 2.72 -0.37
N CYS A 44 0.87 2.92 0.09
CA CYS A 44 0.18 2.07 1.04
C CYS A 44 -1.32 2.11 0.74
N GLY A 45 -2.06 1.14 1.28
CA GLY A 45 -3.52 1.24 1.31
C GLY A 45 -4.01 2.26 2.34
N LEU A 46 -5.20 2.83 2.13
CA LEU A 46 -5.79 3.83 3.02
C LEU A 46 -6.72 3.24 4.11
N GLY A 47 -6.77 1.91 4.27
CA GLY A 47 -7.63 1.25 5.24
C GLY A 47 -7.24 1.48 6.71
N CYS A 48 -5.96 1.73 6.99
CA CYS A 48 -5.46 2.11 8.31
C CYS A 48 -4.31 3.11 8.13
N VAL A 49 -4.66 4.39 8.05
CA VAL A 49 -3.71 5.47 7.77
C VAL A 49 -4.04 6.70 8.61
N LEU A 50 -3.00 7.34 9.14
CA LEU A 50 -3.10 8.65 9.76
C LEU A 50 -2.61 9.70 8.76
N ILE A 51 -3.49 10.63 8.40
CA ILE A 51 -3.20 11.69 7.43
C ILE A 51 -3.17 13.03 8.16
N SER A 52 -2.06 13.77 8.02
CA SER A 52 -1.99 15.13 8.55
C SER A 52 -3.04 16.02 7.89
N ARG A 53 -3.65 16.95 8.63
CA ARG A 53 -4.62 17.91 8.08
C ARG A 53 -4.08 18.64 6.84
N LYS A 54 -2.81 19.06 6.89
CA LYS A 54 -2.14 19.74 5.77
C LYS A 54 -2.12 18.89 4.50
N ALA A 55 -1.83 17.59 4.64
CA ALA A 55 -1.87 16.66 3.50
C ALA A 55 -3.30 16.46 3.00
N LEU A 56 -4.27 16.26 3.90
CA LEU A 56 -5.67 16.05 3.55
C LEU A 56 -6.31 17.25 2.84
N GLU A 57 -5.95 18.48 3.24
CA GLU A 57 -6.47 19.71 2.61
C GLU A 57 -5.86 19.91 1.21
N LYS A 58 -4.57 19.59 1.04
CA LYS A 58 -3.81 19.78 -0.20
C LYS A 58 -4.04 18.68 -1.24
N VAL A 59 -4.08 17.41 -0.83
CA VAL A 59 -4.20 16.24 -1.73
C VAL A 59 -5.66 15.85 -1.87
N LYS A 60 -6.18 15.84 -3.10
CA LYS A 60 -7.58 15.47 -3.35
C LYS A 60 -7.69 13.98 -3.69
N PHE A 61 -8.66 13.31 -3.06
CA PHE A 61 -9.05 11.97 -3.46
C PHE A 61 -9.65 12.02 -4.87
N ARG A 62 -9.19 11.11 -5.73
CA ARG A 62 -9.64 11.02 -7.11
C ARG A 62 -9.70 9.59 -7.60
N TYR A 63 -10.53 9.41 -8.61
CA TYR A 63 -10.62 8.20 -9.42
C TYR A 63 -10.40 8.61 -10.87
N ASP A 64 -9.58 7.85 -11.60
CA ASP A 64 -9.37 8.06 -13.02
C ASP A 64 -9.84 6.81 -13.79
N PRO A 65 -10.91 6.91 -14.60
CA PRO A 65 -11.46 5.77 -15.33
C PRO A 65 -10.51 5.23 -16.42
N ASN A 66 -9.47 5.98 -16.78
CA ASN A 66 -8.50 5.54 -17.79
C ASN A 66 -7.43 4.61 -17.20
N TYR A 67 -7.32 4.52 -15.87
CA TYR A 67 -6.34 3.68 -15.20
C TYR A 67 -7.04 2.64 -14.34
N THR A 68 -6.66 1.37 -14.53
CA THR A 68 -7.07 0.27 -13.64
C THR A 68 -6.20 0.29 -12.39
N THR A 69 -6.42 1.27 -11.53
CA THR A 69 -5.72 1.43 -10.26
C THR A 69 -6.69 1.76 -9.14
N PHE A 70 -6.28 1.46 -7.92
CA PHE A 70 -7.02 1.83 -6.73
C PHE A 70 -6.79 3.32 -6.39
N ASP A 71 -7.75 3.91 -5.69
CA ASP A 71 -7.77 5.30 -5.26
C ASP A 71 -6.66 5.62 -4.25
N ASP A 72 -6.28 4.64 -3.43
CA ASP A 72 -5.14 4.72 -2.51
C ASP A 72 -3.81 5.00 -3.24
N LEU A 73 -3.57 4.35 -4.38
CA LEU A 73 -2.37 4.57 -5.20
C LEU A 73 -2.34 5.98 -5.79
N HIS A 74 -3.48 6.51 -6.24
CA HIS A 74 -3.58 7.90 -6.70
C HIS A 74 -3.30 8.87 -5.56
N PHE A 75 -3.87 8.65 -4.38
CA PHE A 75 -3.63 9.51 -3.23
C PHE A 75 -2.14 9.52 -2.82
N CYS A 76 -1.50 8.35 -2.73
CA CYS A 76 -0.08 8.25 -2.42
C CYS A 76 0.81 8.92 -3.48
N GLN A 77 0.46 8.80 -4.75
CA GLN A 77 1.15 9.46 -5.85
C GLN A 77 1.08 10.98 -5.70
N ASP A 78 -0.14 11.52 -5.59
CA ASP A 78 -0.37 12.96 -5.54
C ASP A 78 0.20 13.58 -4.25
N ALA A 79 0.20 12.84 -3.14
CA ALA A 79 0.85 13.23 -1.91
C ALA A 79 2.36 13.39 -2.10
N ARG A 80 3.00 12.43 -2.77
CA ARG A 80 4.44 12.50 -3.08
C ARG A 80 4.79 13.62 -4.06
N ASP A 81 3.99 13.81 -5.10
CA ASP A 81 4.16 14.91 -6.06
C ASP A 81 3.91 16.28 -5.40
N SER A 82 3.24 16.28 -4.24
CA SER A 82 3.01 17.44 -3.38
C SER A 82 4.07 17.61 -2.27
N ASP A 83 5.19 16.88 -2.35
CA ASP A 83 6.32 16.84 -1.41
C ASP A 83 5.97 16.29 -0.01
N PHE A 84 4.92 15.48 0.11
CA PHE A 84 4.68 14.72 1.34
C PHE A 84 5.39 13.37 1.31
N GLU A 85 5.93 13.00 2.46
CA GLU A 85 6.50 11.68 2.68
C GLU A 85 5.46 10.75 3.31
N ILE A 86 5.57 9.46 2.99
CA ILE A 86 4.68 8.43 3.49
C ILE A 86 5.52 7.44 4.29
N TYR A 87 5.06 7.14 5.51
CA TYR A 87 5.72 6.23 6.42
C TYR A 87 4.74 5.15 6.89
N ALA A 88 5.27 3.94 7.09
CA ALA A 88 4.57 2.83 7.72
C ALA A 88 5.20 2.58 9.09
N ASP A 89 4.39 2.67 10.14
CA ASP A 89 4.72 2.18 11.47
C ASP A 89 4.29 0.71 11.57
N THR A 90 5.25 -0.19 11.46
CA THR A 90 4.97 -1.63 11.42
C THR A 90 4.76 -2.21 12.82
N SER A 91 4.91 -1.44 13.90
CA SER A 91 4.45 -1.86 15.24
C SER A 91 2.92 -1.97 15.31
N VAL A 92 2.20 -1.23 14.47
CA VAL A 92 0.75 -1.26 14.35
C VAL A 92 0.34 -2.13 13.16
N LYS A 93 -0.35 -3.25 13.42
CA LYS A 93 -0.76 -4.21 12.39
C LYS A 93 -2.27 -4.46 12.48
N CYS A 94 -3.00 -4.17 11.40
CA CYS A 94 -4.45 -4.37 11.34
C CYS A 94 -4.80 -5.54 10.42
N LYS A 95 -5.69 -6.41 10.89
CA LYS A 95 -6.22 -7.51 10.08
C LYS A 95 -7.30 -6.96 9.14
N HIS A 96 -7.04 -6.99 7.84
CA HIS A 96 -8.04 -6.67 6.83
C HIS A 96 -8.90 -7.91 6.55
N LEU A 97 -10.14 -7.92 7.05
CA LEU A 97 -11.09 -9.00 6.86
C LEU A 97 -11.90 -8.78 5.57
N ILE A 98 -12.02 -9.82 4.75
CA ILE A 98 -12.85 -9.76 3.53
C ILE A 98 -14.02 -10.72 3.73
N LEU A 99 -15.23 -10.18 3.79
CA LEU A 99 -16.46 -10.96 3.89
C LEU A 99 -16.94 -11.38 2.49
N ASN A 100 -17.27 -12.66 2.32
CA ASN A 100 -17.85 -13.21 1.08
C ASN A 100 -17.11 -12.79 -0.19
N ARG A 101 -15.76 -12.82 -0.16
CA ARG A 101 -14.94 -12.37 -1.29
C ARG A 101 -15.35 -13.11 -2.58
N PRO A 102 -15.89 -12.42 -3.60
CA PRO A 102 -16.47 -13.10 -4.75
C PRO A 102 -15.43 -13.57 -5.79
N TRP A 103 -14.13 -13.38 -5.52
CA TRP A 103 -13.04 -13.79 -6.41
C TRP A 103 -11.81 -14.26 -5.61
N SER A 104 -11.07 -15.23 -6.15
CA SER A 104 -9.77 -15.68 -5.66
C SER A 104 -8.63 -14.90 -6.31
N TRP A 105 -7.54 -14.65 -5.58
CA TRP A 105 -6.31 -14.12 -6.20
C TRP A 105 -5.73 -15.08 -7.24
N ASP A 106 -6.03 -16.37 -7.15
CA ASP A 106 -5.62 -17.38 -8.14
C ASP A 106 -6.39 -17.25 -9.47
N GLU A 107 -7.54 -16.56 -9.47
CA GLU A 107 -8.36 -16.31 -10.67
C GLU A 107 -7.91 -15.07 -11.43
N ILE A 108 -7.14 -14.19 -10.78
CA ILE A 108 -6.52 -13.03 -11.41
C ILE A 108 -5.23 -13.52 -12.09
N LYS A 109 -5.37 -13.99 -13.33
CA LYS A 109 -4.22 -14.31 -14.19
C LYS A 109 -3.41 -13.03 -14.45
N LYS A 110 -2.09 -13.12 -14.23
CA LYS A 110 -1.14 -12.12 -14.72
C LYS A 110 -1.17 -12.02 -16.24
#